data_AF-A0AAW7QFF4-F1
#
_entry.id   AF-A0AAW7QFF4-F1
#
_cell.length_a   1.000
_cell.length_b   1.000
_cell.length_c   1.000
_cell.angle_alpha   90.00
_cell.angle_beta   90.00
_cell.angle_gamma   90.00
#
_symmetry.space_group_name_H-M   'P 1'
#
loop_
_entity.id
_entity.type
_entity.pdbx_description
1 polymer ?
#
loop_
_entity_poly.entity_id
_entity_poly.type
_entity_poly.pdbx_seq_one_letter_code
_entity_poly.pdbx_strand_id
1 'polypeptide(L)' 'MAALSNVRRVIDDIDRELIRLLAQRQRLVEKAGRLKPKGDKATVQASNRVAQVIANRRKQALELGLSPDVVESV' A
#
# COMPACT_ATOMS: atom_id res chain seq x y z
N MET A 1 -19.16 -26.90 -8.37
CA MET A 1 -17.71 -26.85 -8.09
C MET A 1 -16.90 -25.98 -9.08
N ALA A 2 -17.28 -25.87 -10.37
CA ALA A 2 -16.59 -24.97 -11.33
C ALA A 2 -16.71 -23.46 -11.03
N ALA A 3 -17.78 -23.02 -10.36
CA ALA A 3 -17.97 -21.62 -9.99
C ALA A 3 -16.92 -21.14 -8.97
N LEU A 4 -16.58 -21.97 -7.97
CA LEU A 4 -15.58 -21.62 -6.96
C LEU A 4 -14.16 -21.54 -7.54
N SER A 5 -13.81 -22.44 -8.46
CA SER A 5 -12.51 -22.38 -9.16
C SER A 5 -12.37 -21.13 -10.02
N ASN A 6 -13.46 -20.66 -10.63
CA ASN A 6 -13.43 -19.42 -11.40
C ASN A 6 -13.24 -18.20 -10.50
N VAL A 7 -13.95 -18.14 -9.37
CA VAL A 7 -13.75 -17.08 -8.38
C VAL A 7 -12.31 -17.06 -7.88
N ARG A 8 -11.73 -18.21 -7.55
CA ARG A 8 -10.33 -18.31 -7.10
C ARG A 8 -9.34 -17.81 -8.15
N ARG A 9 -9.54 -18.16 -9.42
CA ARG A 9 -8.69 -17.67 -10.51
C ARG A 9 -8.69 -16.15 -10.60
N VAL A 10 -9.87 -15.53 -10.50
CA VAL A 10 -9.99 -14.06 -10.53
C VAL A 10 -9.27 -13.43 -9.33
N ILE A 11 -9.36 -14.05 -8.14
CA ILE A 11 -8.59 -13.62 -6.96
C ILE A 11 -7.09 -13.75 -7.22
N ASP A 12 -6.62 -14.88 -7.73
CA ASP A 12 -5.20 -15.08 -8.02
C ASP A 12 -4.66 -14.05 -9.04
N ASP A 13 -5.49 -13.65 -10.01
CA ASP A 13 -5.16 -12.61 -10.99
C ASP A 13 -4.99 -11.23 -10.31
N ILE A 14 -5.90 -10.89 -9.40
CA ILE A 14 -5.84 -9.66 -8.58
C ILE A 14 -4.59 -9.68 -7.70
N ASP A 15 -4.30 -10.80 -7.03
CA ASP A 15 -3.14 -10.92 -6.15
C ASP A 15 -1.81 -10.73 -6.91
N ARG A 16 -1.72 -11.25 -8.14
CA ARG A 16 -0.56 -11.00 -9.01
C ARG A 16 -0.41 -9.52 -9.37
N GLU A 17 -1.51 -8.81 -9.56
CA GLU A 17 -1.49 -7.38 -9.78
C GLU A 17 -1.08 -6.59 -8.54
N LEU A 18 -1.62 -6.95 -7.37
CA LEU A 18 -1.23 -6.34 -6.10
C LEU A 18 0.28 -6.48 -5.86
N ILE A 19 0.85 -7.68 -6.04
CA ILE A 19 2.29 -7.91 -5.86
C ILE A 19 3.11 -7.01 -6.81
N ARG A 20 2.70 -6.89 -8.07
CA ARG A 20 3.38 -6.03 -9.06
C ARG A 20 3.37 -4.56 -8.63
N LEU A 21 2.23 -4.06 -8.19
CA LEU A 21 2.05 -2.69 -7.72
C LEU A 21 2.86 -2.42 -6.44
N LEU A 22 2.89 -3.38 -5.51
CA LEU A 22 3.70 -3.29 -4.29
C LEU A 22 5.19 -3.22 -4.59
N ALA A 23 5.68 -4.04 -5.52
CA ALA A 23 7.08 -3.98 -5.97
C ALA A 23 7.41 -2.62 -6.61
N GLN A 24 6.51 -2.06 -7.41
CA GLN A 24 6.68 -0.71 -7.97
C GLN A 24 6.71 0.36 -6.89
N ARG A 25 5.79 0.30 -5.92
CA ARG A 25 5.76 1.20 -4.77
C ARG A 25 7.06 1.11 -3.99
N GLN A 26 7.59 -0.08 -3.72
CA GLN A 26 8.84 -0.26 -3.01
C GLN A 26 10.00 0.47 -3.70
N ARG A 27 10.16 0.29 -5.02
CA ARG A 27 11.20 1.00 -5.79
C ARG A 27 11.09 2.51 -5.68
N LEU A 28 9.86 3.05 -5.67
CA LEU A 28 9.62 4.48 -5.51
C LEU A 28 9.96 4.97 -4.10
N VAL A 29 9.61 4.20 -3.06
CA VAL A 29 9.96 4.51 -1.66
C VAL A 29 11.47 4.51 -1.47
N GLU A 30 12.18 3.53 -2.02
CA GLU A 30 13.65 3.46 -1.98
C GLU A 30 14.27 4.67 -2.69
N LYS A 31 13.78 5.03 -3.89
CA LYS A 31 14.24 6.22 -4.61
C LYS A 31 13.99 7.49 -3.80
N ALA A 32 12.80 7.64 -3.20
CA ALA A 32 12.48 8.78 -2.35
C ALA A 32 13.38 8.85 -1.11
N GLY A 33 13.75 7.72 -0.52
CA GLY A 33 14.70 7.64 0.59
C GLY A 33 16.10 8.12 0.20
N ARG A 34 16.58 7.79 -1.00
CA ARG A 34 17.90 8.24 -1.52
C ARG A 34 17.97 9.74 -1.82
N LEU A 35 16.84 10.37 -2.10
CA LEU A 35 16.75 11.81 -2.39
C LEU A 35 16.74 12.69 -1.12
N LYS A 36 16.56 12.10 0.07
CA LYS A 36 16.56 12.86 1.33
C LYS A 36 18.01 13.16 1.76
N PRO A 37 18.37 14.42 2.08
CA PRO A 37 19.72 14.76 2.56
C PRO A 37 20.07 13.99 3.83
N LYS A 38 21.29 13.44 3.91
CA LYS A 38 21.82 12.86 5.15
C LYS A 38 22.06 13.99 6.16
N GLY A 39 21.18 14.15 7.14
CA GLY A 39 21.48 14.94 8.34
C GLY A 39 20.40 15.92 8.80
N ASP A 40 19.36 16.19 8.01
CA ASP A 40 18.33 17.13 8.47
C ASP A 40 17.31 16.46 9.38
N LYS A 41 16.72 17.28 10.25
CA LYS A 41 15.66 17.04 11.26
C LYS A 41 14.37 16.42 10.68
N ALA A 42 14.49 15.43 9.81
CA ALA A 42 13.48 14.85 8.94
C ALA A 42 12.72 13.68 9.58
N THR A 43 13.07 13.28 10.81
CA THR A 43 12.36 12.24 11.57
C THR A 43 10.93 12.66 11.91
N VAL A 44 10.72 13.90 12.36
CA VAL A 44 9.37 14.43 12.69
C VAL A 44 8.54 14.74 11.42
N GLN A 45 9.18 15.24 10.35
CA GLN A 45 8.47 15.41 9.06
C GLN A 45 8.09 14.07 8.41
N ALA A 46 8.94 13.05 8.55
CA ALA A 46 8.65 11.71 8.07
C ALA A 46 7.50 11.07 8.85
N SER A 47 7.42 11.25 10.19
CA SER A 47 6.31 10.74 10.98
C SER A 47 4.98 11.39 10.60
N ASN A 48 4.95 12.70 10.37
CA ASN A 48 3.75 13.41 9.91
C ASN A 48 3.28 12.91 8.53
N ARG A 49 4.23 12.67 7.61
CA ARG A 49 3.91 12.12 6.29
C ARG A 49 3.34 10.71 6.38
N VAL A 50 3.92 9.85 7.22
CA VAL A 50 3.43 8.47 7.43
C VAL A 50 2.02 8.46 7.99
N ALA A 51 1.75 9.27 9.03
CA ALA A 51 0.41 9.41 9.60
C ALA A 51 -0.62 9.85 8.55
N GLN A 52 -0.26 10.80 7.68
CA GLN A 52 -1.13 11.24 6.60
C GLN A 52 -1.34 10.17 5.51
N VAL A 53 -0.32 9.38 5.16
CA VAL A 53 -0.50 8.23 4.25
C VAL A 53 -1.51 7.25 4.84
N ILE A 54 -1.36 6.89 6.11
CA ILE A 54 -2.23 5.92 6.78
C ILE A 54 -3.66 6.45 6.84
N ALA A 55 -3.87 7.70 7.28
CA ALA A 55 -5.21 8.30 7.33
C ALA A 55 -5.90 8.32 5.96
N ASN A 56 -5.18 8.71 4.90
CA ASN A 56 -5.73 8.74 3.54
C ASN A 56 -6.10 7.34 3.05
N ARG A 57 -5.25 6.35 3.33
CA ARG A 57 -5.49 4.95 2.97
C ARG A 57 -6.69 4.36 3.71
N ARG A 58 -6.82 4.61 5.01
CA ARG A 58 -7.98 4.19 5.80
C ARG A 58 -9.28 4.78 5.24
N LYS A 59 -9.26 6.07 4.88
CA LYS A 59 -10.42 6.72 4.25
C LYS A 59 -10.80 6.05 2.92
N GLN A 60 -9.83 5.80 2.05
CA GLN A 60 -10.06 5.12 0.77
C GLN A 60 -10.57 3.68 0.96
N ALA A 61 -10.07 2.96 1.98
CA ALA A 61 -10.56 1.62 2.32
C ALA A 61 -12.06 1.64 2.61
N LEU A 62 -12.48 2.56 3.47
CA LEU A 62 -13.88 2.73 3.85
C LEU A 62 -14.77 3.08 2.65
N GLU A 63 -14.30 3.99 1.78
CA GLU A 63 -15.02 4.38 0.55
C GLU A 63 -15.24 3.20 -0.41
N LEU A 64 -14.33 2.22 -0.41
CA LEU A 64 -14.40 1.03 -1.25
C LEU A 64 -15.02 -0.19 -0.55
N GLY A 65 -15.50 -0.04 0.70
CA GLY A 65 -16.06 -1.14 1.49
C GLY A 65 -15.02 -2.15 1.99
N LEU A 66 -13.73 -1.81 1.95
CA LEU A 66 -12.64 -2.62 2.48
C LEU A 66 -12.40 -2.25 3.95
N SER A 67 -12.21 -3.26 4.80
CA SER A 67 -11.84 -3.03 6.20
C SER A 67 -10.54 -2.20 6.29
N PRO A 68 -10.50 -1.10 7.06
CA PRO A 68 -9.29 -0.31 7.26
C PRO A 68 -8.09 -1.12 7.74
N ASP A 69 -8.34 -2.15 8.54
CA ASP A 69 -7.29 -3.00 9.13
C ASP A 69 -6.61 -3.88 8.07
N VAL A 70 -7.35 -4.24 7.01
CA VAL A 70 -6.78 -4.96 5.86
C VAL A 70 -5.80 -4.06 5.09
N VAL A 71 -6.10 -2.76 4.98
CA VAL A 71 -5.23 -1.81 4.26
C VAL A 71 -3.95 -1.48 5.02
N GLU A 72 -3.95 -1.59 6.35
CA GLU A 72 -2.73 -1.42 7.15
C GLU A 72 -1.79 -2.63 7.10
N SER A 73 -2.33 -3.78 6.71
CA SER A 73 -1.57 -5.04 6.60
C SER A 73 -0.75 -5.13 5.30
N VAL A 74 -0.76 -4.10 4.44
CA VAL A 74 -0.20 -4.08 3.08
C VAL A 74 0.71 -2.87 2.80
#